data_AF-A0A968SNF2-F1
#
_entry.id   AF-A0A968SNF2-F1
#
_cell.length_a   1.000
_cell.length_b   1.000
_cell.length_c   1.000
_cell.angle_alpha   90.00
_cell.angle_beta   90.00
_cell.angle_gamma   90.00
#
_symmetry.space_group_name_H-M   'P 1'
#
loop_
_entity.id
_entity.type
_entity.pdbx_description
1 polymer ?
#
loop_
_entity_poly.entity_id
_entity_poly.type
_entity_poly.pdbx_seq_one_letter_code
_entity_poly.pdbx_strand_id
1 'polypeptide(L)'
;MYLDQLPLDVQPLGLVLMRMMATERDPEIQELGQRAVQQARESQNVETLKLVEMLLAYRYPQLGAEELARMFTFSKEEMKQTKVYQEAKLEGKLEGKQEGKLESAVRLVKAGIPLSQVAQILELDLVQIQQALDQGSC
;
A
#
# COMPACT_ATOMS: atom_id res chain seq x y z
N MET A 1 31.28 -13.04 8.78
CA MET A 1 30.13 -13.29 9.67
C MET A 1 28.88 -12.87 8.93
N TYR A 2 27.84 -13.69 8.99
CA TYR A 2 26.58 -13.47 8.28
C TYR A 2 25.55 -12.81 9.22
N LEU A 3 24.59 -12.09 8.65
CA LEU A 3 23.63 -11.23 9.37
C LEU A 3 22.69 -12.03 10.31
N ASP A 4 22.48 -13.31 10.02
CA ASP A 4 21.71 -14.30 10.78
C ASP A 4 22.40 -14.76 12.08
N GLN A 5 23.68 -14.44 12.27
CA GLN A 5 24.49 -14.94 13.39
C GLN A 5 24.78 -13.90 14.49
N LEU A 6 24.23 -12.68 14.40
CA LEU A 6 24.49 -11.63 15.39
C LEU A 6 23.61 -11.76 16.64
N PRO A 7 24.16 -11.57 17.86
CA PRO A 7 23.41 -11.61 19.11
C PRO A 7 22.29 -10.55 19.15
N LEU A 8 21.20 -10.89 19.86
CA LEU A 8 19.90 -10.22 19.83
C LEU A 8 19.77 -9.03 20.79
N ASP A 9 20.81 -8.71 21.55
CA ASP A 9 20.71 -7.92 22.78
C ASP A 9 20.78 -6.40 22.58
N VAL A 10 21.45 -5.87 21.55
CA VAL A 10 21.42 -4.42 21.24
C VAL A 10 21.63 -4.13 19.74
N GLN A 11 20.68 -4.51 18.88
CA GLN A 11 20.81 -4.21 17.45
C GLN A 11 20.26 -2.81 17.10
N PRO A 12 21.03 -1.99 16.37
CA PRO A 12 20.53 -0.76 15.77
C PRO A 12 19.34 -1.05 14.84
N LEU A 13 18.38 -0.13 14.78
CA LEU A 13 17.16 -0.28 13.98
C LEU A 13 17.42 -0.73 12.53
N GLY A 14 18.44 -0.16 11.88
CA GLY A 14 18.80 -0.55 10.51
C GLY A 14 19.17 -2.03 10.37
N LEU A 15 19.80 -2.63 11.39
CA LEU A 15 20.19 -4.03 11.38
C LEU A 15 18.99 -4.94 11.66
N VAL A 16 18.10 -4.52 12.57
CA VAL A 16 16.81 -5.18 12.81
C VAL A 16 15.99 -5.24 11.52
N LEU A 17 15.90 -4.12 10.79
CA LEU A 17 15.18 -4.03 9.51
C LEU A 17 15.83 -4.90 8.44
N MET A 18 17.15 -4.87 8.29
CA MET A 18 17.84 -5.73 7.31
C MET A 18 17.63 -7.22 7.61
N ARG A 19 17.70 -7.62 8.89
CA ARG A 19 17.42 -9.01 9.28
C ARG A 19 15.98 -9.38 8.96
N MET A 20 15.01 -8.54 9.36
CA MET A 20 13.59 -8.75 9.06
C MET A 20 13.35 -8.96 7.56
N MET A 21 14.00 -8.16 6.71
CA MET A 21 13.89 -8.27 5.25
C MET A 21 14.59 -9.52 4.68
N ALA A 22 15.64 -10.01 5.31
CA ALA A 22 16.37 -11.22 4.91
C ALA A 22 15.77 -12.52 5.49
N THR A 23 14.89 -12.42 6.49
CA THR A 23 14.25 -13.57 7.13
C THR A 23 13.03 -14.04 6.33
N GLU A 24 12.91 -15.36 6.19
CA GLU A 24 11.78 -16.02 5.49
C GLU A 24 10.73 -16.60 6.45
N ARG A 25 11.06 -16.74 7.75
CA ARG A 25 10.17 -17.31 8.76
C ARG A 25 9.21 -16.28 9.35
N ASP A 26 7.92 -16.43 9.08
CA ASP A 26 6.87 -15.49 9.52
C ASP A 26 6.90 -15.12 11.01
N PRO A 27 7.07 -16.07 11.97
CA PRO A 27 7.10 -15.72 13.39
C PRO A 27 8.28 -14.81 13.77
N GLU A 28 9.44 -15.01 13.14
CA GLU A 28 10.65 -14.26 13.43
C GLU A 28 10.60 -12.85 12.78
N ILE A 29 10.02 -12.76 11.58
CA ILE A 29 9.77 -11.46 10.93
C ILE A 29 8.80 -10.63 11.77
N GLN A 30 7.78 -11.27 12.34
CA GLN A 30 6.83 -10.58 13.20
C GLN A 30 7.52 -10.01 14.45
N GLU A 31 8.37 -10.78 15.12
CA GLU A 31 9.13 -10.33 16.29
C GLU A 31 10.07 -9.16 15.93
N LEU A 32 10.82 -9.29 14.84
CA LEU A 32 11.74 -8.26 14.36
C LEU A 32 10.99 -6.98 13.96
N GLY A 33 9.82 -7.12 13.33
CA GLY A 33 8.95 -6.01 12.97
C GLY A 33 8.41 -5.28 14.19
N GLN A 34 7.92 -6.00 15.20
CA GLN A 34 7.47 -5.39 16.47
C GLN A 34 8.59 -4.62 17.16
N ARG A 35 9.79 -5.19 17.18
CA ARG A 35 10.98 -4.53 17.72
C ARG A 35 11.35 -3.27 16.93
N ALA A 36 11.29 -3.32 15.60
CA ALA A 36 11.56 -2.17 14.75
C ALA A 36 10.58 -1.01 15.01
N VAL A 37 9.28 -1.33 15.18
CA VAL A 37 8.25 -0.34 15.53
C VAL A 37 8.51 0.28 16.90
N GLN A 38 8.84 -0.55 17.90
CA GLN A 38 9.13 -0.07 19.24
C GLN A 38 10.34 0.88 19.26
N GLN A 39 11.45 0.49 18.62
CA GLN A 39 12.64 1.34 18.51
C GLN A 39 12.36 2.64 17.74
N ALA A 40 11.54 2.59 16.68
CA ALA A 40 11.16 3.78 15.92
C ALA A 40 10.32 4.75 16.77
N ARG A 41 9.38 4.24 17.57
CA ARG A 41 8.58 5.05 18.51
C ARG A 41 9.46 5.70 19.58
N GLU A 42 10.37 4.94 20.16
CA GLU A 42 11.32 5.43 21.17
C GLU A 42 12.24 6.51 20.62
N SER A 43 12.59 6.45 19.34
CA SER A 43 13.38 7.49 18.67
C SER A 43 12.65 8.83 18.51
N GLN A 44 11.31 8.85 18.66
CA GLN A 44 10.43 10.00 18.39
C GLN A 44 10.63 10.64 17.00
N ASN A 45 11.28 9.94 16.07
CA ASN A 45 11.56 10.42 14.74
C ASN A 45 10.47 9.91 13.77
N VAL A 46 9.63 10.84 13.31
CA VAL A 46 8.52 10.54 12.39
C VAL A 46 9.02 9.95 11.07
N GLU A 47 10.19 10.35 10.58
CA GLU A 47 10.77 9.78 9.35
C GLU A 47 11.22 8.33 9.55
N THR A 48 11.70 8.02 10.76
CA THR A 48 12.09 6.65 11.12
C THR A 48 10.86 5.75 11.21
N LEU A 49 9.79 6.22 11.83
CA LEU A 49 8.51 5.49 11.86
C LEU A 49 7.96 5.27 10.45
N LYS A 50 8.00 6.30 9.59
CA LYS A 50 7.59 6.22 8.18
C LYS A 50 8.37 5.14 7.41
N LEU A 51 9.69 5.05 7.63
CA LEU A 51 10.52 4.03 6.99
C LEU A 51 10.16 2.61 7.44
N VAL A 52 9.94 2.40 8.75
CA VAL A 52 9.54 1.09 9.27
C VAL A 52 8.20 0.65 8.67
N GLU A 53 7.22 1.53 8.63
CA GLU A 53 5.90 1.24 8.04
C GLU A 53 6.00 0.89 6.55
N MET A 54 6.81 1.63 5.80
CA MET A 54 7.03 1.36 4.37
C MET A 54 7.65 -0.02 4.16
N LEU A 55 8.66 -0.39 4.95
CA LEU A 55 9.31 -1.70 4.84
C LEU A 55 8.36 -2.83 5.26
N LEU A 56 7.51 -2.63 6.27
CA LEU A 56 6.49 -3.59 6.66
C LEU A 56 5.42 -3.75 5.57
N ALA A 57 4.92 -2.65 5.00
CA ALA A 57 3.98 -2.71 3.88
C ALA A 57 4.57 -3.45 2.67
N TYR A 58 5.85 -3.21 2.37
CA TYR A 58 6.57 -3.92 1.31
C TYR A 58 6.77 -5.41 1.64
N ARG A 59 7.03 -5.76 2.91
CA ARG A 59 7.21 -7.15 3.34
C ARG A 59 5.90 -7.95 3.38
N TYR A 60 4.77 -7.28 3.49
CA TYR A 60 3.43 -7.87 3.58
C TYR A 60 2.46 -7.26 2.55
N PRO A 61 2.71 -7.44 1.24
CA PRO A 61 1.92 -6.79 0.20
C PRO A 61 0.45 -7.27 0.17
N GLN A 62 0.18 -8.45 0.73
CA GLN A 62 -1.16 -9.04 0.79
C GLN A 62 -1.97 -8.58 2.00
N LEU A 63 -1.35 -7.90 2.97
CA LEU A 63 -2.04 -7.43 4.16
C LEU A 63 -2.54 -6.00 3.98
N GLY A 64 -3.80 -5.79 4.32
CA GLY A 64 -4.36 -4.44 4.40
C GLY A 64 -3.76 -3.65 5.57
N ALA A 65 -3.82 -2.32 5.48
CA ALA A 65 -3.29 -1.42 6.51
C ALA A 65 -3.86 -1.68 7.91
N GLU A 66 -5.13 -2.10 8.03
CA GLU A 66 -5.72 -2.44 9.34
C GLU A 66 -5.13 -3.70 9.95
N GLU A 67 -4.78 -4.69 9.12
CA GLU A 67 -4.24 -5.95 9.57
C GLU A 67 -2.77 -5.79 9.99
N LEU A 68 -2.01 -5.01 9.21
CA LEU A 68 -0.67 -4.57 9.60
C LEU A 68 -0.67 -3.81 10.92
N ALA A 69 -1.65 -2.92 11.12
CA ALA A 69 -1.78 -2.18 12.38
C ALA A 69 -1.94 -3.11 13.58
N ARG A 70 -2.81 -4.12 13.46
CA ARG A 70 -3.07 -5.11 14.50
C ARG A 70 -1.85 -5.97 14.79
N MET A 71 -1.18 -6.48 13.77
CA MET A 71 -0.05 -7.41 13.91
C MET A 71 1.18 -6.79 14.57
N PHE A 72 1.43 -5.51 14.30
CA PHE A 72 2.60 -4.76 14.78
C PHE A 72 2.27 -3.74 15.86
N THR A 73 1.05 -3.80 16.41
CA THR A 73 0.60 -2.96 17.52
C THR A 73 0.67 -1.45 17.21
N PHE A 74 0.43 -1.08 15.95
CA PHE A 74 0.14 0.31 15.59
C PHE A 74 -1.28 0.66 16.02
N SER A 75 -1.52 1.88 16.51
CA SER A 75 -2.87 2.42 16.47
C SER A 75 -3.24 2.74 15.02
N LYS A 76 -4.51 2.54 14.67
CA LYS A 76 -5.05 2.88 13.35
C LYS A 76 -4.83 4.37 13.03
N GLU A 77 -4.82 5.19 14.07
CA GLU A 77 -4.57 6.63 14.02
C GLU A 77 -3.12 6.95 13.67
N GLU A 78 -2.14 6.25 14.24
CA GLU A 78 -0.71 6.41 13.88
C GLU A 78 -0.47 6.11 12.40
N MET A 79 -0.96 4.98 11.88
CA MET A 79 -0.78 4.64 10.47
C MET A 79 -1.45 5.66 9.53
N LYS A 80 -2.64 6.15 9.87
CA LYS A 80 -3.35 7.17 9.06
C LYS A 80 -2.66 8.52 9.05
N GLN A 81 -1.89 8.85 10.08
CA GLN A 81 -1.14 10.11 10.17
C GLN A 81 0.10 10.11 9.28
N THR A 82 0.49 8.96 8.75
CA THR A 82 1.74 8.85 7.99
C THR A 82 1.53 9.32 6.56
N LYS A 83 2.56 9.97 6.01
CA LYS A 83 2.52 10.49 4.65
C LYS A 83 2.25 9.38 3.63
N VAL A 84 2.83 8.18 3.83
CA VAL A 84 2.64 7.04 2.91
C VAL A 84 1.17 6.63 2.85
N TYR A 85 0.51 6.48 3.99
CA TYR A 85 -0.91 6.11 4.01
C TYR A 85 -1.79 7.16 3.34
N GLN A 86 -1.51 8.45 3.57
CA GLN A 86 -2.27 9.55 2.96
C GLN A 86 -2.06 9.63 1.45
N GLU A 87 -0.81 9.50 0.99
CA GLU A 87 -0.44 9.45 -0.43
C GLU A 87 -1.13 8.26 -1.11
N ALA A 88 -1.00 7.05 -0.57
CA ALA A 88 -1.65 5.85 -1.11
C ALA A 88 -3.18 5.96 -1.14
N LYS A 89 -3.80 6.57 -0.12
CA LYS A 89 -5.24 6.81 -0.10
C LYS A 89 -5.69 7.83 -1.15
N LEU A 90 -4.89 8.86 -1.40
CA LEU A 90 -5.18 9.86 -2.43
C LEU A 90 -5.05 9.27 -3.82
N GLU A 91 -3.97 8.53 -4.07
CA GLU A 91 -3.72 7.81 -5.31
C GLU A 91 -4.86 6.84 -5.63
N GLY A 92 -5.22 5.96 -4.69
CA GLY A 92 -6.34 5.03 -4.87
C GLY A 92 -7.70 5.71 -5.08
N LYS A 93 -7.91 6.91 -4.54
CA LYS A 93 -9.14 7.68 -4.81
C LYS A 93 -9.16 8.25 -6.23
N LEU A 94 -8.00 8.67 -6.76
CA LEU A 94 -7.88 9.18 -8.12
C LEU A 94 -8.05 8.03 -9.12
N GLU A 95 -7.35 6.92 -8.90
CA GLU A 95 -7.46 5.70 -9.72
C GLU A 95 -8.89 5.17 -9.71
N GLY A 96 -9.51 4.98 -8.53
CA GLY A 96 -10.87 4.48 -8.43
C GLY A 96 -11.92 5.40 -9.07
N LYS A 97 -11.71 6.72 -9.07
CA LYS A 97 -12.58 7.65 -9.81
C LYS A 97 -12.44 7.46 -11.32
N GLN A 98 -11.22 7.26 -11.82
CA GLN A 98 -10.96 7.04 -13.24
C GLN A 98 -11.49 5.67 -13.70
N GLU A 99 -11.20 4.61 -12.96
CA GLU A 99 -11.71 3.25 -13.21
C GLU A 99 -13.25 3.24 -13.18
N GLY A 100 -13.87 3.82 -12.16
CA GLY A 100 -15.31 3.90 -12.05
C GLY A 100 -15.97 4.67 -13.21
N LYS A 101 -15.31 5.72 -13.73
CA LYS A 101 -15.74 6.40 -14.96
C LYS A 101 -15.64 5.46 -16.17
N LEU A 102 -14.51 4.76 -16.36
CA LEU A 102 -14.31 3.85 -17.50
C LEU A 102 -15.29 2.66 -17.48
N GLU A 103 -15.49 2.02 -16.33
CA GLU A 103 -16.47 0.94 -16.20
C GLU A 103 -17.89 1.42 -16.51
N SER A 104 -18.24 2.61 -16.02
CA SER A 104 -19.54 3.22 -16.31
C SER A 104 -19.66 3.53 -17.81
N ALA A 105 -18.58 3.99 -18.45
CA ALA A 105 -18.56 4.22 -19.88
C ALA A 105 -18.85 2.94 -20.66
N VAL A 106 -18.18 1.83 -20.32
CA VAL A 106 -18.41 0.52 -20.92
C VAL A 106 -19.86 0.07 -20.75
N ARG A 107 -20.42 0.20 -19.54
CA ARG A 107 -21.82 -0.16 -19.24
C ARG A 107 -22.82 0.66 -20.06
N LEU A 108 -22.60 1.97 -20.18
CA LEU A 108 -23.48 2.87 -20.95
C LEU A 108 -23.42 2.59 -22.45
N VAL A 109 -22.23 2.31 -23.00
CA VAL A 109 -22.08 1.91 -24.41
C VAL A 109 -22.78 0.58 -24.68
N LYS A 110 -22.60 -0.42 -23.80
CA LYS A 110 -23.32 -1.71 -23.90
C LYS A 110 -24.84 -1.55 -23.79
N ALA A 111 -25.32 -0.52 -23.08
CA ALA A 111 -26.73 -0.16 -23.02
C ALA A 111 -27.24 0.61 -24.26
N GLY A 112 -26.40 0.80 -25.27
CA GLY A 112 -26.77 1.43 -26.54
C GLY A 112 -26.60 2.96 -26.56
N ILE A 113 -25.98 3.56 -25.54
CA ILE A 113 -25.69 5.00 -25.54
C ILE A 113 -24.50 5.27 -26.47
N PRO A 114 -24.58 6.24 -27.39
CA PRO A 114 -23.50 6.51 -28.33
C PRO A 114 -22.24 7.00 -27.61
N LEU A 115 -21.08 6.56 -28.10
CA LEU A 115 -19.76 6.81 -27.51
C LEU A 115 -19.50 8.31 -27.24
N SER A 116 -19.92 9.17 -28.18
CA SER A 116 -19.80 10.63 -28.07
C SER A 116 -20.57 11.22 -26.89
N GLN A 117 -21.76 10.68 -26.60
CA GLN A 117 -22.58 11.11 -25.47
C GLN A 117 -22.02 10.59 -24.15
N VAL A 118 -21.50 9.36 -24.13
CA VAL A 118 -20.82 8.79 -22.96
C VAL A 118 -19.56 9.59 -22.60
N ALA A 119 -18.75 9.95 -23.59
CA ALA A 119 -17.57 10.80 -23.43
C ALA A 119 -17.93 12.16 -22.80
N GLN A 120 -19.03 12.77 -23.26
CA GLN A 120 -19.51 14.04 -22.72
C GLN A 120 -20.02 13.91 -21.28
N ILE A 121 -20.80 12.87 -20.96
CA ILE A 121 -21.38 12.66 -19.62
C ILE A 121 -20.28 12.39 -18.59
N LEU A 122 -19.27 11.61 -18.96
CA LEU A 122 -18.22 11.15 -18.05
C LEU A 122 -16.95 12.00 -18.11
N GLU A 123 -16.91 13.01 -18.98
CA GLU A 123 -15.74 13.84 -19.24
C GLU A 123 -14.49 12.99 -19.52
N LEU A 124 -14.67 12.01 -20.41
CA LEU A 124 -13.62 11.07 -20.82
C LEU A 124 -13.28 11.27 -22.29
N ASP A 125 -12.04 10.97 -22.66
CA ASP A 125 -11.64 10.94 -24.06
C ASP A 125 -12.19 9.68 -24.75
N LEU A 126 -12.56 9.79 -26.03
CA LEU A 126 -13.09 8.68 -26.82
C LEU A 126 -12.10 7.51 -26.92
N VAL A 127 -10.79 7.81 -26.97
CA VAL A 127 -9.72 6.79 -27.02
C VAL A 127 -9.72 5.98 -25.73
N GLN A 128 -9.91 6.62 -24.57
CA GLN A 128 -9.93 5.93 -23.27
C GLN A 128 -11.13 4.98 -23.16
N ILE A 129 -12.30 5.41 -23.65
CA ILE A 129 -13.51 4.56 -23.64
C ILE A 129 -13.34 3.38 -24.59
N GLN A 130 -12.78 3.61 -25.79
CA GLN A 130 -12.53 2.54 -26.76
C GLN A 130 -11.56 1.49 -26.21
N GLN A 131 -10.45 1.93 -25.60
CA GLN A 131 -9.50 1.03 -24.94
C GLN A 131 -10.15 0.20 -23.83
N ALA A 132 -11.02 0.81 -23.01
CA ALA A 132 -11.74 0.11 -21.96
C ALA A 132 -12.75 -0.93 -22.51
N LEU A 133 -13.37 -0.66 -23.66
CA LEU A 133 -14.25 -1.61 -24.34
C LEU A 133 -13.48 -2.79 -24.92
N ASP A 134 -12.31 -2.54 -25.50
CA ASP A 134 -11.45 -3.57 -26.10
C ASP A 134 -10.86 -4.50 -25.01
N GLN A 135 -10.50 -3.96 -23.85
CA GLN A 135 -10.01 -4.72 -22.69
C GLN A 135 -11.11 -5.56 -22.02
N GLY A 136 -12.36 -5.10 -22.02
CA GLY A 136 -13.51 -5.81 -21.44
C GLY A 136 -14.20 -6.83 -22.36
N SER A 137 -13.59 -7.12 -23.53
CA SER A 137 -14.10 -8.05 -24.55
C SER A 137 -13.23 -9.32 -24.70
N CYS A 138 -12.28 -9.55 -23.78
CA CYS A 138 -11.45 -10.76 -23.70
C CYS A 138 -11.98 -11.74 -22.63
#